data_AF-A0A7V8ALK7-F1
#
_entry.id   AF-A0A7V8ALK7-F1
#
_cell.length_a   1.000
_cell.length_b   1.000
_cell.length_c   1.000
_cell.angle_alpha   90.00
_cell.angle_beta   90.00
_cell.angle_gamma   90.00
#
_symmetry.space_group_name_H-M   'P 1'
#
loop_
_entity.id
_entity.type
_entity.pdbx_description
1 polymer ?
#
loop_
_entity_poly.entity_id
_entity_poly.type
_entity_poly.pdbx_seq_one_letter_code
_entity_poly.pdbx_strand_id
1 'polypeptide(L)'
;MIPGYYKRPDLTARMIVDGWLFTGDLGYVDEDGFLFMVDRRKDLIIRGGVNVYPRDIEEVLVQHPAVVEAAVFGVPDARWGEIPVAAVVLRETVPPDTLKVWANEHIATNKF
;
A
#
# COMPACT_ATOMS: atom_id res chain seq x y z
N MET A 1 -24.01 -14.50 4.70
CA MET A 1 -22.97 -13.86 5.54
C MET A 1 -22.15 -14.95 6.21
N ILE A 2 -20.84 -14.76 6.40
CA ILE A 2 -20.01 -15.76 7.09
C ILE A 2 -20.38 -15.83 8.59
N PRO A 3 -20.34 -17.03 9.23
CA PRO A 3 -20.66 -17.16 10.66
C PRO A 3 -19.57 -16.57 11.58
N GLY A 4 -18.41 -16.18 11.03
CA GLY A 4 -17.26 -15.67 11.77
C GLY A 4 -16.02 -16.55 11.61
N TYR A 5 -14.96 -16.23 12.36
CA TYR A 5 -13.72 -17.01 12.37
C TYR A 5 -13.84 -18.23 13.29
N TYR A 6 -13.46 -19.40 12.78
CA TYR A 6 -13.48 -20.65 13.55
C TYR A 6 -12.60 -20.56 14.80
N LYS A 7 -13.19 -20.82 15.98
CA LYS A 7 -12.53 -20.76 17.30
C LYS A 7 -11.86 -19.42 17.62
N ARG A 8 -12.26 -18.33 16.95
CA ARG A 8 -11.71 -16.98 17.15
C ARG A 8 -12.85 -15.94 17.30
N PRO A 9 -13.60 -16.00 18.41
CA PRO A 9 -14.67 -15.03 18.67
C PRO A 9 -14.14 -13.60 18.80
N ASP A 10 -12.90 -13.42 19.26
CA ASP A 10 -12.20 -12.15 19.34
C ASP A 10 -11.99 -11.49 17.97
N LEU A 11 -11.58 -12.26 16.96
CA LEU A 11 -11.45 -11.76 15.59
C LEU A 11 -12.81 -11.51 14.95
N THR A 12 -13.80 -12.35 15.27
CA THR A 12 -15.16 -12.20 14.76
C THR A 12 -15.78 -10.89 15.23
N ALA A 13 -15.68 -10.58 16.53
CA ALA A 13 -16.18 -9.32 17.10
C ALA A 13 -15.48 -8.07 16.56
N ARG A 14 -14.21 -8.19 16.14
CA ARG A 14 -13.45 -7.09 15.54
C ARG A 14 -13.76 -6.85 14.07
N MET A 15 -14.08 -7.91 13.32
CA MET A 15 -14.33 -7.82 11.87
C MET A 15 -15.81 -7.70 11.52
N ILE A 16 -16.71 -8.19 12.37
CA ILE A 16 -18.15 -8.05 12.18
C ILE A 16 -18.67 -7.09 13.24
N VAL A 17 -18.94 -5.86 12.84
CA VAL A 17 -19.42 -4.79 13.71
C VAL A 17 -20.74 -4.29 13.16
N ASP A 18 -21.79 -4.32 13.96
CA ASP A 18 -23.15 -3.91 13.57
C ASP A 18 -23.68 -4.59 12.29
N GLY A 19 -23.32 -5.87 12.09
CA GLY A 19 -23.70 -6.66 10.92
C GLY A 19 -22.86 -6.42 9.66
N TRP A 20 -21.90 -5.49 9.71
CA TRP A 20 -20.98 -5.18 8.60
C TRP A 20 -19.66 -5.94 8.75
N LEU A 21 -19.18 -6.49 7.64
CA LEU A 21 -17.85 -7.11 7.55
C LEU A 21 -16.80 -6.07 7.16
N PHE A 22 -15.85 -5.82 8.05
CA PHE A 22 -14.71 -4.94 7.85
C PHE A 22 -13.60 -5.74 7.16
N THR A 23 -13.55 -5.73 5.83
CA THR A 23 -12.58 -6.51 5.05
C THR A 23 -11.13 -6.05 5.25
N GLY A 24 -10.96 -4.78 5.64
CA GLY A 24 -9.67 -4.12 5.74
C GLY A 24 -9.19 -3.54 4.41
N ASP A 25 -9.99 -3.64 3.35
CA ASP A 25 -9.73 -2.99 2.07
C ASP A 25 -10.29 -1.56 2.11
N LEU A 26 -9.55 -0.63 1.52
CA LEU A 26 -9.89 0.77 1.41
C LEU A 26 -10.37 1.04 -0.02
N GLY A 27 -11.43 1.81 -0.14
CA GLY A 27 -11.99 2.18 -1.42
C GLY A 27 -12.91 3.39 -1.31
N TYR A 28 -13.28 3.94 -2.45
CA TYR A 28 -14.27 5.01 -2.55
C TYR A 28 -15.23 4.72 -3.70
N VAL A 29 -16.43 5.28 -3.60
CA VAL A 29 -17.43 5.24 -4.67
C VAL A 29 -17.44 6.62 -5.32
N ASP A 30 -17.37 6.67 -6.65
CA ASP A 30 -17.45 7.93 -7.39
C ASP A 30 -18.91 8.42 -7.57
N GLU A 31 -19.08 9.54 -8.28
CA GLU A 31 -20.39 10.15 -8.52
C GLU A 31 -21.31 9.29 -9.41
N ASP A 32 -20.72 8.42 -10.23
CA ASP A 32 -21.42 7.51 -11.14
C ASP A 32 -21.76 6.16 -10.49
N GLY A 33 -21.35 5.94 -9.24
CA GLY A 33 -21.65 4.75 -8.45
C GLY A 33 -20.64 3.59 -8.63
N PHE A 34 -19.48 3.84 -9.23
CA PHE A 34 -18.42 2.86 -9.37
C PHE A 34 -17.54 2.80 -8.12
N LEU A 35 -17.27 1.58 -7.63
CA LEU A 35 -16.38 1.32 -6.49
C LEU A 35 -14.94 1.15 -6.97
N PHE A 36 -14.03 1.97 -6.45
CA PHE A 36 -12.60 1.89 -6.69
C PHE A 36 -11.89 1.36 -5.44
N MET A 37 -11.04 0.33 -5.63
CA MET A 37 -10.17 -0.18 -4.58
C MET A 37 -8.87 0.61 -4.57
N VAL A 38 -8.51 1.17 -3.42
CA VAL A 38 -7.32 2.03 -3.25
C VAL A 38 -6.17 1.26 -2.61
N ASP A 39 -6.38 0.60 -1.47
CA ASP A 39 -5.31 -0.08 -0.75
C ASP A 39 -5.88 -1.01 0.33
N ARG A 40 -5.04 -1.58 1.19
CA ARG A 40 -5.46 -2.26 2.42
C ARG A 40 -4.96 -1.48 3.62
N ARG A 41 -5.85 -1.30 4.60
CA ARG A 41 -5.53 -0.60 5.86
C ARG A 41 -4.35 -1.22 6.61
N LYS A 42 -4.09 -2.52 6.40
CA LYS A 42 -2.99 -3.24 7.05
C LYS A 42 -1.64 -3.10 6.35
N ASP A 43 -1.64 -2.68 5.10
CA ASP A 43 -0.44 -2.60 4.26
C ASP A 43 0.12 -1.16 4.23
N LEU A 44 -0.53 -0.24 4.94
CA LEU A 44 -0.10 1.14 5.13
C LEU A 44 1.22 1.21 5.89
N ILE A 45 2.21 1.89 5.29
CA ILE A 45 3.54 2.07 5.88
C ILE A 45 3.50 3.35 6.73
N ILE A 46 3.94 3.26 7.99
CA ILE A 46 3.96 4.42 8.90
C ILE A 46 5.40 4.87 9.12
N ARG A 47 5.82 5.88 8.35
CA ARG A 47 7.18 6.45 8.42
C ARG A 47 7.19 7.73 9.24
N GLY A 48 7.75 7.70 10.44
CA GLY A 48 7.88 8.90 11.28
C GLY A 48 6.55 9.54 11.67
N GLY A 49 5.46 8.76 11.69
CA GLY A 49 4.10 9.25 11.94
C GLY A 49 3.36 9.72 10.67
N VAL A 50 3.97 9.62 9.49
CA VAL A 50 3.34 9.92 8.20
C VAL A 50 2.89 8.63 7.52
N ASN A 51 1.66 8.66 7.00
CA ASN A 51 1.04 7.57 6.26
C ASN A 51 1.59 7.52 4.84
N VAL A 52 2.25 6.42 4.50
CA VAL A 52 2.81 6.14 3.18
C VAL A 52 2.04 4.97 2.56
N TYR A 53 1.35 5.23 1.45
CA TYR A 53 0.62 4.20 0.71
C TYR A 53 1.58 3.52 -0.27
N PRO A 54 1.85 2.20 -0.13
CA PRO A 54 2.73 1.49 -1.06
C PRO A 54 2.33 1.67 -2.52
N ARG A 55 1.02 1.65 -2.79
CA ARG A 55 0.47 1.78 -4.14
C ARG A 55 0.90 3.07 -4.85
N ASP A 56 0.97 4.19 -4.13
CA ASP A 56 1.43 5.47 -4.71
C ASP A 56 2.85 5.34 -5.30
N ILE A 57 3.71 4.55 -4.64
CA ILE A 57 5.10 4.33 -5.05
C ILE A 57 5.15 3.29 -6.17
N GLU A 58 4.36 2.21 -6.07
CA GLU A 58 4.26 1.17 -7.09
C GLU A 58 3.79 1.74 -8.43
N GLU A 59 2.71 2.53 -8.44
CA GLU A 59 2.14 3.15 -9.65
C GLU A 59 3.15 4.05 -10.36
N VAL A 60 4.01 4.75 -9.61
CA VAL A 60 5.08 5.57 -10.17
C VAL A 60 6.23 4.70 -10.70
N LEU A 61 6.62 3.65 -9.97
CA LEU A 61 7.73 2.78 -10.39
C LEU A 61 7.40 2.03 -11.67
N VAL A 62 6.17 1.50 -11.83
CA VAL A 62 5.77 0.77 -13.04
C VAL A 62 5.68 1.64 -14.29
N GLN A 63 5.66 2.97 -14.14
CA GLN A 63 5.74 3.90 -15.27
C GLN A 63 7.18 4.06 -15.81
N HIS A 64 8.21 3.66 -15.06
CA HIS A 64 9.59 3.74 -15.53
C HIS A 64 9.81 2.69 -16.65
N PRO A 65 10.40 3.05 -17.81
CA PRO A 65 10.51 2.17 -18.98
C PRO A 65 11.21 0.82 -18.71
N ALA A 66 12.16 0.82 -17.80
CA ALA A 66 12.91 -0.38 -17.41
C ALA A 66 12.19 -1.30 -16.40
N VAL A 67 11.02 -0.92 -15.88
CA VAL A 67 10.28 -1.69 -14.86
C VAL A 67 9.18 -2.53 -15.52
N VAL A 68 9.05 -3.79 -15.08
CA VAL A 68 7.93 -4.67 -15.44
C VAL A 68 6.86 -4.55 -14.38
N GLU A 69 7.25 -4.78 -13.13
CA GLU A 69 6.39 -4.82 -11.95
C GLU A 69 7.18 -4.31 -10.74
N ALA A 70 6.48 -3.72 -9.77
CA ALA A 70 7.03 -3.30 -8.51
C ALA A 70 6.07 -3.66 -7.38
N ALA A 71 6.61 -4.09 -6.24
CA ALA A 71 5.89 -4.29 -5.00
C ALA A 71 6.60 -3.51 -3.90
N VAL A 72 5.85 -2.70 -3.16
CA VAL A 72 6.37 -1.83 -2.10
C VAL A 72 5.81 -2.29 -0.76
N PHE A 73 6.67 -2.34 0.25
CA PHE A 73 6.30 -2.77 1.59
C PHE A 73 7.14 -2.06 2.64
N GLY A 74 6.57 -1.97 3.85
CA GLY A 74 7.25 -1.39 5.00
C GLY A 74 8.27 -2.36 5.57
N VAL A 75 9.48 -1.88 5.86
CA VAL A 75 10.46 -2.60 6.67
C VAL A 75 10.75 -1.81 7.95
N PRO A 76 11.00 -2.48 9.09
CA PRO A 76 11.35 -1.80 10.33
C PRO A 76 12.61 -0.93 10.18
N ASP A 77 12.57 0.28 10.73
CA ASP A 77 13.69 1.22 10.75
C ASP A 77 13.85 1.84 12.14
N ALA A 78 15.09 1.91 12.62
CA ALA A 78 15.39 2.38 13.98
C ALA A 78 15.07 3.86 14.20
N ARG A 79 15.04 4.68 13.14
CA ARG A 79 14.82 6.13 13.22
C ARG A 79 13.36 6.49 12.95
N TRP A 80 12.73 5.81 11.98
CA TRP A 80 11.42 6.19 11.46
C TRP A 80 10.30 5.21 11.81
N GLY A 81 10.59 4.12 12.52
CA GLY A 81 9.62 3.06 12.76
C GLY A 81 9.55 2.12 11.56
N GLU A 82 9.07 2.63 10.43
CA GLU A 82 9.07 1.93 9.15
C GLU A 82 9.60 2.79 8.01
N ILE A 83 10.21 2.16 7.00
CA ILE A 83 10.57 2.79 5.73
C ILE A 83 10.06 1.96 4.55
N PRO A 84 9.69 2.60 3.42
CA PRO A 84 9.29 1.88 2.22
C PRO A 84 10.50 1.23 1.55
N VAL A 85 10.36 -0.03 1.17
CA VAL A 85 11.29 -0.77 0.32
C VAL A 85 10.53 -1.31 -0.88
N ALA A 86 11.14 -1.22 -2.06
CA ALA A 86 10.60 -1.74 -3.31
C ALA A 86 11.36 -2.99 -3.74
N ALA A 87 10.62 -4.07 -4.02
CA ALA A 87 11.10 -5.18 -4.83
C ALA A 87 10.64 -4.94 -6.28
N VAL A 88 11.58 -4.98 -7.23
CA VAL A 88 11.32 -4.53 -8.62
C VAL A 88 11.76 -5.61 -9.60
N VAL A 89 10.86 -5.96 -10.53
CA VAL A 89 11.17 -6.80 -11.69
C VAL A 89 11.55 -5.89 -12.85
N LEU A 90 12.75 -6.07 -13.39
CA LEU A 90 13.30 -5.21 -14.44
C LEU A 90 13.20 -5.84 -15.83
N ARG A 91 12.86 -5.03 -16.83
CA ARG A 91 13.07 -5.33 -18.26
C ARG A 91 14.54 -5.21 -18.62
N GLU A 92 15.18 -4.17 -18.09
CA GLU A 92 16.58 -3.83 -18.32
C GLU A 92 17.25 -3.46 -17.01
N THR A 93 18.51 -3.84 -16.84
CA THR A 93 19.25 -3.55 -15.60
C THR A 93 19.39 -2.04 -15.41
N VAL A 94 18.91 -1.54 -14.28
CA VAL A 94 19.02 -0.14 -13.86
C VAL A 94 19.54 -0.08 -12.42
N PRO A 95 20.45 0.84 -12.09
CA PRO A 95 20.90 1.03 -10.71
C PRO A 95 19.73 1.38 -9.78
N PRO A 96 19.67 0.82 -8.55
CA PRO A 96 18.58 1.11 -7.62
C PRO A 96 18.40 2.61 -7.33
N ASP A 97 19.49 3.38 -7.30
CA ASP A 97 19.42 4.82 -7.03
C ASP A 97 18.74 5.61 -8.15
N THR A 98 18.83 5.15 -9.41
CA THR A 98 18.08 5.75 -10.52
C THR A 98 16.58 5.62 -10.32
N LEU A 99 16.11 4.45 -9.86
CA LEU A 99 14.69 4.23 -9.58
C LEU A 99 14.21 5.02 -8.35
N LYS A 100 15.07 5.21 -7.34
CA LYS A 100 14.74 6.08 -6.20
C LYS A 100 14.57 7.53 -6.62
N VAL A 101 15.47 8.04 -7.47
CA VAL A 101 15.38 9.41 -8.01
C VAL A 101 14.08 9.55 -8.81
N TRP A 102 13.81 8.61 -9.73
CA TRP A 102 12.56 8.58 -10.49
C TRP A 102 11.32 8.62 -9.59
N ALA A 103 11.27 7.75 -8.57
CA ALA A 103 10.15 7.70 -7.65
C ALA A 103 9.96 9.04 -6.90
N ASN A 104 11.03 9.63 -6.38
CA ASN A 104 10.96 10.90 -5.66
C ASN A 104 10.57 12.10 -6.54
N GLU A 105 10.91 12.08 -7.83
CA GLU A 105 10.53 13.14 -8.78
C GLU A 105 9.05 13.06 -9.20
N HIS A 106 8.49 11.86 -9.23
CA HIS A 106 7.15 11.60 -9.77
C HIS A 106 6.08 11.34 -8.69
N ILE A 107 6.48 10.99 -7.46
CA ILE A 107 5.55 11.02 -6.33
C ILE A 107 5.33 12.50 -5.96
N ALA A 108 4.07 12.94 -5.98
CA ALA A 108 3.70 14.31 -5.67
C ALA A 108 4.43 14.80 -4.40
N THR A 109 5.16 15.91 -4.54
CA THR A 109 6.12 16.47 -3.55
C THR A 109 5.49 16.88 -2.21
N ASN A 110 4.19 16.65 -2.03
CA ASN A 110 3.40 16.99 -0.84
C ASN A 110 2.98 15.78 0.02
N LYS A 111 3.53 14.58 -0.21
CA LYS A 111 3.10 13.37 0.52
C LYS A 111 4.03 12.90 1.65
N PHE A 112 5.26 13.43 1.81
CA PHE A 112 6.21 12.98 2.85
C PHE A 112 7.00 14.10 3.52
#